data_AF-A0AAW0LD72-F1
#
_entry.id   AF-A0AAW0LD72-F1
#
_cell.length_a   1.000
_cell.length_b   1.000
_cell.length_c   1.000
_cell.angle_alpha   90.00
_cell.angle_beta   90.00
_cell.angle_gamma   90.00
#
_symmetry.space_group_name_H-M   'P 1'
#
loop_
_entity.id
_entity.type
_entity.pdbx_description
1 polymer ?
#
loop_
_entity_poly.entity_id
_entity_poly.type
_entity_poly.pdbx_seq_one_letter_code
_entity_poly.pdbx_strand_id
1 'polypeptide(L)'
;MVELRTKVKIVSRKLIKPAAPTPPHPKSYKTSSIDQLAPPAYVPFILYYDANVDKNEVDERIKRLEKSLSEILTLYYPLAGRYIKDKQLVDFTTQ
;
A
#
# COMPACT_ATOMS: atom_id res chain seq x y z
N MET A 1 -37.55 -2.19 6.00
CA MET A 1 -36.10 -2.29 5.77
C MET A 1 -35.45 -1.05 6.36
N VAL A 2 -34.56 -1.21 7.34
CA VAL A 2 -33.78 -0.09 7.90
C VAL A 2 -32.44 -0.07 7.19
N GLU A 3 -32.15 1.00 6.47
CA GLU A 3 -30.84 1.26 5.86
C GLU A 3 -29.88 1.68 6.97
N LEU A 4 -29.02 0.77 7.43
CA LEU A 4 -27.94 1.09 8.36
C LEU A 4 -26.88 1.93 7.63
N ARG A 5 -27.03 3.25 7.64
CA ARG A 5 -26.00 4.18 7.17
C ARG A 5 -24.88 4.30 8.19
N THR A 6 -23.90 3.40 8.11
CA THR A 6 -22.65 3.55 8.87
C THR A 6 -21.88 4.76 8.33
N LYS A 7 -21.75 5.82 9.14
CA LYS A 7 -21.10 7.06 8.76
C LYS A 7 -19.58 6.96 8.96
N VAL A 8 -18.87 6.43 7.96
CA VAL A 8 -17.40 6.42 7.94
C VAL A 8 -16.88 7.77 7.41
N LYS A 9 -15.87 8.34 8.06
CA LYS A 9 -15.15 9.54 7.59
C LYS A 9 -13.67 9.22 7.41
N ILE A 10 -13.11 9.65 6.29
CA ILE A 10 -11.66 9.59 6.06
C ILE A 10 -11.02 10.71 6.87
N VAL A 11 -10.13 10.36 7.80
CA VAL A 11 -9.42 11.33 8.66
C VAL A 11 -8.14 11.83 7.98
N SER A 12 -7.41 10.95 7.30
CA SER A 12 -6.16 11.28 6.61
C SER A 12 -5.92 10.39 5.38
N ARG A 13 -5.06 10.86 4.48
CA ARG A 13 -4.46 10.10 3.37
C ARG A 13 -2.99 10.45 3.31
N LYS A 14 -2.11 9.46 3.22
CA LYS A 14 -0.65 9.65 3.21
C LYS A 14 0.00 8.70 2.23
N LEU A 15 1.02 9.19 1.51
CA LEU A 15 1.91 8.35 0.74
C LEU A 15 3.06 7.91 1.64
N ILE A 16 3.12 6.62 1.95
CA ILE A 16 4.22 6.03 2.73
C ILE A 16 5.32 5.59 1.76
N LYS A 17 6.52 6.12 1.95
CA LYS A 17 7.71 5.78 1.19
C LYS A 17 8.49 4.67 1.91
N PRO A 18 9.34 3.90 1.20
CA PRO A 18 10.28 3.00 1.86
C PRO A 18 11.18 3.74 2.86
N ALA A 19 11.60 3.03 3.90
CA ALA A 19 12.48 3.58 4.94
C ALA A 19 13.91 3.83 4.42
N ALA A 20 14.37 3.01 3.47
CA ALA A 20 15.65 3.19 2.82
C ALA A 20 15.49 3.28 1.28
N PRO A 21 16.38 4.00 0.59
CA PRO A 21 16.31 4.13 -0.86
C PRO A 21 16.49 2.78 -1.55
N THR A 22 15.73 2.58 -2.62
CA THR A 22 15.81 1.41 -3.49
C THR A 22 17.25 1.21 -3.99
N PRO A 23 17.77 -0.03 -4.06
CA PRO A 23 19.08 -0.30 -4.65
C PRO A 23 19.20 0.31 -6.05
N PRO A 24 20.39 0.80 -6.44
CA PRO A 24 20.57 1.64 -7.63
C PRO A 24 20.19 0.97 -8.97
N HIS A 25 20.19 -0.38 -9.02
CA HIS A 25 19.87 -1.17 -10.21
C HIS A 25 19.24 -2.52 -9.82
N PRO A 26 18.23 -3.03 -10.56
CA PRO A 26 17.48 -2.41 -11.66
C PRO A 26 16.56 -1.29 -11.15
N LYS A 27 15.96 -0.48 -12.05
CA LYS A 27 15.09 0.69 -11.73
C LYS A 27 13.61 0.47 -12.11
N SER A 28 13.32 -0.67 -12.73
CA SER A 28 11.98 -1.08 -13.11
C SER A 28 11.85 -2.60 -13.08
N TYR A 29 10.61 -3.07 -12.98
CA TYR A 29 10.25 -4.49 -13.05
C TYR A 29 9.33 -4.71 -14.25
N LYS A 30 9.75 -5.51 -15.22
CA LYS A 30 8.91 -5.87 -16.38
C LYS A 30 7.91 -6.93 -15.96
N THR A 31 6.64 -6.70 -16.28
CA THR A 31 5.56 -7.66 -15.99
C THR A 31 5.68 -8.92 -16.85
N SER A 32 5.36 -10.07 -16.25
CA SER A 32 5.32 -11.35 -16.96
C SER A 32 4.08 -11.45 -17.85
N SER A 33 4.04 -12.45 -18.73
CA SER A 33 2.85 -12.73 -19.55
C SER A 33 1.61 -13.04 -18.70
N ILE A 34 1.79 -13.66 -17.53
CA ILE A 34 0.69 -13.95 -16.60
C ILE A 34 0.12 -12.65 -16.02
N ASP A 35 1.00 -11.73 -15.61
CA ASP A 35 0.59 -10.43 -15.07
C ASP A 35 -0.16 -9.59 -16.12
N GLN A 36 0.20 -9.72 -17.40
CA GLN A 36 -0.45 -9.00 -18.51
C GLN A 36 -1.83 -9.58 -18.88
N LEU A 37 -2.04 -10.88 -18.66
CA LEU A 37 -3.33 -11.54 -18.87
C LEU A 37 -4.30 -11.29 -17.71
N ALA A 38 -3.79 -10.94 -16.52
CA ALA A 38 -4.61 -10.65 -15.37
C ALA A 38 -5.48 -9.40 -15.60
N PRO A 39 -6.74 -9.38 -15.12
CA PRO A 39 -7.57 -8.19 -15.19
C PRO A 39 -6.91 -7.00 -14.47
N PRO A 40 -6.92 -5.78 -15.04
CA PRO A 40 -6.36 -4.60 -14.40
C PRO A 40 -7.31 -4.12 -13.29
N ALA A 41 -7.27 -4.78 -12.15
CA ALA A 41 -8.15 -4.52 -11.01
C ALA A 41 -7.39 -4.52 -9.68
N TYR A 42 -7.84 -3.68 -8.75
CA TYR A 42 -7.40 -3.76 -7.36
C TYR A 42 -8.17 -4.89 -6.67
N VAL A 43 -7.45 -5.76 -5.97
CA VAL A 43 -8.06 -6.82 -5.15
C VAL A 43 -8.39 -6.25 -3.77
N PRO A 44 -9.68 -6.06 -3.41
CA PRO A 44 -10.04 -5.50 -2.12
C PRO A 44 -9.89 -6.53 -1.00
N PHE A 45 -9.31 -6.12 0.13
CA PHE A 45 -9.24 -6.92 1.36
C PHE A 45 -9.59 -6.07 2.58
N ILE A 46 -10.38 -6.62 3.50
CA ILE A 46 -10.77 -5.98 4.77
C ILE A 46 -10.45 -6.98 5.89
N LEU A 47 -9.70 -6.52 6.90
CA LEU A 47 -9.35 -7.30 8.09
C LEU A 47 -9.97 -6.64 9.32
N TYR A 48 -10.62 -7.45 10.17
CA TYR A 48 -11.21 -7.02 11.43
C TYR A 48 -10.35 -7.46 12.61
N TYR A 49 -10.13 -6.55 13.55
CA TYR A 49 -9.36 -6.79 14.77
C TYR A 49 -10.16 -6.29 15.97
N ASP A 50 -10.03 -6.98 17.12
CA ASP A 50 -10.70 -6.56 18.34
C ASP A 50 -10.20 -5.20 18.83
N ALA A 51 -11.15 -4.40 19.32
CA ALA A 51 -10.93 -3.06 19.83
C ALA A 51 -10.47 -3.04 21.30
N ASN A 52 -9.76 -4.07 21.77
CA ASN A 52 -9.28 -4.25 23.15
C ASN A 52 -8.18 -3.25 23.54
N VAL A 53 -8.41 -1.96 23.28
CA VAL A 53 -7.41 -0.91 23.33
C VAL A 53 -8.02 0.35 23.88
N ASP A 54 -7.29 0.99 24.77
CA ASP A 54 -7.59 2.35 25.17
C ASP A 54 -7.56 3.28 23.95
N LYS A 55 -8.53 4.20 23.89
CA LYS A 55 -8.64 5.20 22.81
C LYS A 55 -7.35 6.02 22.62
N ASN A 56 -6.56 6.15 23.67
CA ASN A 56 -5.27 6.86 23.68
C ASN A 56 -4.18 6.15 22.85
N GLU A 57 -4.37 4.89 22.44
CA GLU A 57 -3.38 4.14 21.66
C GLU A 57 -3.63 4.18 20.14
N VAL A 58 -4.73 4.78 19.67
CA VAL A 58 -5.06 4.77 18.24
C VAL A 58 -3.98 5.46 17.40
N ASP A 59 -3.51 6.63 17.85
CA ASP A 59 -2.47 7.38 17.16
C ASP A 59 -1.13 6.61 17.16
N GLU A 60 -0.80 5.97 18.28
CA GLU A 60 0.39 5.12 18.38
C GLU A 60 0.32 3.90 17.46
N ARG A 61 -0.86 3.29 17.32
CA ARG A 61 -1.09 2.19 16.37
C ARG A 61 -0.94 2.65 14.92
N ILE A 62 -1.49 3.80 14.57
CA ILE A 62 -1.33 4.39 13.23
C ILE A 62 0.16 4.62 12.95
N LYS A 63 0.90 5.26 13.88
CA LYS A 63 2.35 5.47 13.73
C LYS A 63 3.12 4.16 13.55
N ARG A 64 2.79 3.12 14.32
CA ARG A 64 3.41 1.79 14.20
C ARG A 64 3.13 1.17 12.83
N LEU A 65 1.89 1.21 12.35
CA LEU A 65 1.50 0.70 11.04
C LEU A 65 2.21 1.44 9.90
N GLU A 66 2.26 2.77 9.96
CA GLU A 66 2.98 3.58 8.98
C GLU A 66 4.48 3.26 8.97
N LYS A 67 5.09 3.13 10.15
CA LYS A 67 6.50 2.79 10.30
C LYS A 67 6.80 1.40 9.74
N SER A 68 6.04 0.38 10.15
CA SER A 68 6.26 -0.99 9.68
C SER A 68 6.03 -1.12 8.16
N LEU A 69 5.07 -0.37 7.61
CA LEU A 69 4.83 -0.31 6.17
C LEU A 69 6.03 0.31 5.43
N SER A 70 6.57 1.41 5.95
CA SER A 70 7.78 2.04 5.40
C SER A 70 8.99 1.10 5.41
N GLU A 71 9.19 0.38 6.52
CA GLU A 71 10.28 -0.59 6.66
C GLU A 71 10.15 -1.74 5.66
N ILE A 72 8.97 -2.39 5.58
CA ILE A 72 8.78 -3.55 4.68
C ILE A 72 8.81 -3.17 3.21
N LEU A 73 8.39 -1.94 2.86
CA LEU A 73 8.49 -1.43 1.48
C LEU A 73 9.95 -1.29 1.01
N THR A 74 10.93 -1.28 1.91
CA THR A 74 12.35 -1.35 1.51
C THR A 74 12.67 -2.69 0.83
N LEU A 75 12.08 -3.78 1.33
CA LEU A 75 12.26 -5.12 0.76
C LEU A 75 11.32 -5.38 -0.42
N TYR A 76 10.10 -4.85 -0.33
CA TYR A 76 9.04 -4.97 -1.36
C TYR A 76 8.90 -3.68 -2.17
N TYR A 77 10.03 -3.08 -2.54
CA TYR A 77 10.08 -1.79 -3.24
C TYR A 77 9.25 -1.70 -4.54
N PRO A 78 8.97 -2.78 -5.31
CA PRO A 78 8.06 -2.66 -6.46
C PRO A 78 6.65 -2.20 -6.07
N LEU A 79 6.17 -2.51 -4.85
CA LEU A 79 4.85 -2.09 -4.37
C LEU A 79 4.75 -0.58 -4.10
N ALA A 80 5.88 0.09 -3.86
CA ALA A 80 5.94 1.55 -3.75
C ALA A 80 6.09 2.24 -5.12
N GLY A 81 6.19 1.49 -6.21
CA GLY A 81 6.34 1.99 -7.57
C GLY A 81 5.05 2.48 -8.25
N ARG A 82 5.15 2.67 -9.55
CA ARG A 82 4.07 3.08 -10.46
C ARG A 82 4.04 2.18 -11.68
N TYR A 83 2.88 1.60 -11.98
CA TYR A 83 2.70 0.81 -13.18
C TYR A 83 2.55 1.71 -14.40
N ILE A 84 3.37 1.48 -15.44
CA ILE A 84 3.34 2.18 -16.71
C ILE A 84 2.76 1.23 -17.76
N LYS A 85 1.49 1.43 -18.11
CA LYS A 85 0.72 0.53 -19.00
C LYS A 85 1.39 0.33 -20.35
N ASP A 86 1.83 1.40 -21.01
CA ASP A 86 2.42 1.35 -22.36
C ASP A 86 3.75 0.59 -22.41
N LYS A 87 4.47 0.57 -21.29
CA LYS A 87 5.76 -0.12 -21.15
C LYS A 87 5.63 -1.48 -20.44
N GLN A 88 4.44 -1.83 -19.97
CA GLN A 88 4.14 -3.05 -19.21
C GLN A 88 5.15 -3.31 -18.09
N LEU A 89 5.49 -2.26 -17.34
CA LEU A 89 6.48 -2.33 -16.27
C LEU A 89 6.04 -1.52 -15.05
N VAL A 90 6.63 -1.85 -13.91
CA VAL A 90 6.54 -1.06 -12.68
C VAL A 90 7.81 -0.24 -12.55
N ASP A 91 7.68 1.07 -12.54
CA ASP A 91 8.77 2.03 -12.30
C ASP A 91 8.86 2.34 -10.81
N PHE A 92 10.06 2.29 -10.26
CA PHE A 92 10.32 2.57 -8.86
C PHE A 92 11.38 3.67 -8.66
N THR A 93 11.60 4.50 -9.69
CA THR A 93 12.47 5.69 -9.63
C THR A 93 11.82 6.93 -9.01
N THR A 94 10.49 6.99 -8.96
CA THR A 94 9.73 8.16 -8.47
C THR A 94 9.38 8.09 -6.98
N GLN A 95 10.10 7.26 -6.19
CA GLN A 95 9.80 7.04 -4.77
C GLN A 95 10.34 8.14 -3.87
#